data_AF-A0A7J2YLU1-F1
#
_entry.id   AF-A0A7J2YLU1-F1
#
_cell.length_a   1.000
_cell.length_b   1.000
_cell.length_c   1.000
_cell.angle_alpha   90.00
_cell.angle_beta   90.00
_cell.angle_gamma   90.00
#
_symmetry.space_group_name_H-M   'P 1'
#
loop_
_entity.id
_entity.type
_entity.pdbx_description
1 polymer ?
#
loop_
_entity_poly.entity_id
_entity_poly.type
_entity_poly.pdbx_seq_one_letter_code
_entity_poly.pdbx_strand_id
1 'polypeptide(L)'
;MGGPSEREYGEKLGKMKKKLNNNAGGIKDQFQKLEKAKVDLLKKTKEIRHKAENEICKMEDDIAKSKDLAPESKRRLHLEIDILKSEIREQYSDLEARIAEVVIPA
;
A
#
# COMPACT_ATOMS: atom_id res chain seq x y z
N MET A 1 -52.11 -21.96 27.34
CA MET A 1 -50.88 -21.20 27.67
C MET A 1 -49.70 -22.12 27.43
N GLY A 2 -48.77 -21.74 26.57
CA GLY A 2 -47.55 -22.52 26.31
C GLY A 2 -46.46 -21.54 25.92
N GLY A 3 -45.86 -20.89 26.91
CA GLY A 3 -44.70 -20.03 26.69
C GLY A 3 -43.50 -20.87 26.28
N PRO A 4 -42.53 -20.31 25.54
CA PRO A 4 -41.33 -21.04 25.15
C PRO A 4 -40.61 -21.59 26.38
N SER A 5 -40.22 -22.88 26.33
CA SER A 5 -39.50 -23.50 27.44
C SER A 5 -38.09 -22.94 27.58
N GLU A 6 -37.49 -23.08 28.77
CA GLU A 6 -36.08 -22.74 29.01
C GLU A 6 -35.14 -23.37 27.96
N ARG A 7 -35.45 -24.61 27.55
CA ARG A 7 -34.76 -25.33 26.48
C ARG A 7 -34.83 -24.61 25.13
N GLU A 8 -35.99 -24.07 24.74
CA GLU A 8 -36.13 -23.31 23.50
C GLU A 8 -35.34 -22.00 23.51
N TYR A 9 -35.28 -21.32 24.66
CA TYR A 9 -34.42 -20.15 24.82
C TYR A 9 -32.93 -20.51 24.79
N GLY A 10 -32.53 -21.62 25.41
CA GLY A 10 -31.17 -22.14 25.34
C GLY A 10 -30.73 -22.46 23.92
N GLU A 11 -31.59 -23.11 23.11
CA GLU A 11 -31.30 -23.38 21.70
C GLU A 11 -31.19 -22.10 20.86
N LYS A 12 -32.04 -21.10 21.10
CA LYS A 12 -31.95 -19.78 20.45
C LYS A 12 -30.64 -19.07 20.79
N LEU A 13 -30.23 -19.08 22.06
CA LEU A 13 -28.95 -18.53 22.51
C LEU A 13 -27.75 -19.26 21.87
N GLY A 14 -27.81 -20.59 21.78
CA GLY A 14 -26.78 -21.39 21.11
C GLY A 14 -26.64 -21.02 19.62
N LYS A 15 -27.76 -20.88 18.90
CA LYS A 15 -27.77 -20.43 17.49
C LYS A 15 -27.22 -19.01 17.34
N MET A 16 -27.56 -18.10 18.26
CA MET A 16 -27.02 -16.73 18.27
C MET A 16 -25.51 -16.71 18.49
N LYS A 17 -24.99 -17.46 19.47
CA LYS A 17 -23.54 -17.60 19.71
C LYS A 17 -22.81 -18.15 18.49
N LYS A 18 -23.37 -19.18 17.83
CA LYS A 18 -22.78 -19.76 16.62
C LYS A 18 -22.74 -18.76 15.45
N LYS A 19 -23.82 -18.00 15.23
CA LYS A 19 -23.86 -16.94 14.21
C LYS A 19 -22.83 -15.85 14.50
N LEU A 20 -22.73 -15.40 15.76
CA LEU A 20 -21.76 -14.38 16.17
C LEU A 20 -20.33 -14.86 15.93
N ASN A 21 -19.99 -16.09 16.34
CA ASN A 21 -18.67 -16.65 16.10
C ASN A 21 -18.33 -16.78 14.61
N ASN A 22 -19.28 -17.23 13.79
CA ASN A 22 -19.06 -17.33 12.34
C ASN A 22 -18.85 -15.95 11.71
N ASN A 23 -19.64 -14.95 12.10
CA ASN A 23 -19.50 -13.58 11.60
C ASN A 23 -18.16 -12.97 12.03
N ALA A 24 -17.77 -13.16 13.30
CA ALA A 24 -16.48 -12.71 13.81
C ALA A 24 -15.31 -13.38 13.09
N GLY A 25 -15.41 -14.67 12.76
CA GLY A 25 -14.44 -15.37 11.92
C GLY A 25 -14.32 -14.75 10.53
N GLY A 26 -15.45 -14.53 9.85
CA GLY A 26 -15.47 -13.90 8.52
C GLY A 26 -14.88 -12.49 8.50
N ILE A 27 -15.13 -11.68 9.54
CA ILE A 27 -14.54 -10.35 9.68
C ILE A 27 -13.02 -10.44 9.86
N LYS A 28 -12.52 -11.38 10.67
CA LYS A 28 -11.07 -11.60 10.84
C LYS A 28 -10.41 -12.01 9.53
N ASP A 29 -11.03 -12.89 8.75
CA ASP A 29 -10.50 -13.32 7.46
C ASP A 29 -10.45 -12.15 6.45
N GLN A 30 -11.45 -11.28 6.45
CA GLN A 30 -11.44 -10.06 5.63
C GLN A 30 -10.33 -9.10 6.05
N PHE A 31 -10.13 -8.93 7.37
CA PHE A 31 -9.05 -8.10 7.90
C PHE A 31 -7.67 -8.63 7.49
N GLN A 32 -7.42 -9.94 7.60
CA GLN A 32 -6.17 -10.55 7.13
C GLN A 32 -5.92 -10.35 5.63
N LYS A 33 -6.97 -10.41 4.80
CA LYS A 33 -6.85 -10.12 3.36
C LYS A 33 -6.47 -8.66 3.10
N LEU A 34 -7.05 -7.72 3.86
CA LEU A 34 -6.71 -6.29 3.77
C LEU A 34 -5.27 -6.04 4.21
N GLU A 35 -4.82 -6.63 5.32
CA GLU A 35 -3.43 -6.52 5.78
C GLU A 35 -2.44 -7.04 4.73
N LYS A 36 -2.73 -8.20 4.13
CA LYS A 36 -1.91 -8.76 3.06
C LYS A 36 -1.87 -7.84 1.84
N ALA A 37 -3.02 -7.34 1.39
CA ALA A 37 -3.09 -6.40 0.27
C ALA A 37 -2.29 -5.12 0.55
N LYS A 38 -2.33 -4.59 1.78
CA LYS A 38 -1.52 -3.43 2.19
C LYS A 38 -0.03 -3.71 2.06
N VAL A 39 0.44 -4.85 2.57
CA VAL A 39 1.85 -5.25 2.47
C VAL A 39 2.28 -5.39 1.00
N ASP A 40 1.45 -6.00 0.17
CA ASP A 40 1.75 -6.18 -1.26
C ASP A 40 1.79 -4.83 -2.01
N LEU A 41 0.89 -3.90 -1.69
CA LEU A 41 0.93 -2.55 -2.23
C LEU A 41 2.21 -1.81 -1.82
N LEU A 42 2.61 -1.86 -0.54
CA LEU A 42 3.85 -1.24 -0.07
C LEU A 42 5.09 -1.83 -0.76
N LYS A 43 5.13 -3.15 -0.98
CA LYS A 43 6.22 -3.79 -1.72
C LYS A 43 6.29 -3.27 -3.15
N LYS A 44 5.15 -3.24 -3.85
CA LYS A 44 5.08 -2.74 -5.22
C LYS A 44 5.51 -1.27 -5.32
N THR A 45 5.09 -0.43 -4.37
CA THR A 45 5.53 0.96 -4.27
C THR A 45 7.05 1.06 -4.18
N LYS A 46 7.69 0.26 -3.31
CA LYS A 46 9.15 0.22 -3.18
C LYS A 46 9.86 -0.29 -4.43
N GLU A 47 9.33 -1.31 -5.08
CA GLU A 47 9.89 -1.85 -6.32
C GLU A 47 9.89 -0.81 -7.45
N ILE A 48 8.78 -0.12 -7.66
CA ILE A 48 8.69 0.91 -8.70
C ILE A 48 9.63 2.08 -8.37
N ARG A 49 9.71 2.49 -7.09
CA ARG A 49 10.66 3.52 -6.64
C ARG A 49 12.09 3.15 -6.97
N HIS A 50 12.51 1.95 -6.57
CA HIS A 50 13.86 1.47 -6.84
C HIS A 50 14.14 1.39 -8.35
N LYS A 51 13.16 0.95 -9.15
CA LYS A 51 13.32 0.90 -10.60
C LYS A 51 13.53 2.30 -11.20
N ALA A 52 12.72 3.28 -10.80
CA ALA A 52 12.85 4.65 -11.26
C ALA A 52 14.19 5.29 -10.83
N GLU A 53 14.60 5.08 -9.58
CA GLU A 53 15.92 5.55 -9.07
C GLU A 53 17.08 4.93 -9.87
N ASN A 54 17.00 3.64 -10.19
CA ASN A 54 18.00 2.96 -11.02
C ASN A 54 18.06 3.50 -12.46
N GLU A 55 16.90 3.77 -13.08
CA GLU A 55 16.83 4.34 -14.43
C GLU A 55 17.44 5.74 -14.46
N ILE A 56 17.16 6.55 -13.43
CA ILE A 56 17.76 7.88 -13.27
C ILE A 56 19.28 7.78 -13.11
N CYS A 57 19.78 6.88 -12.25
CA CYS A 57 21.23 6.69 -12.08
C CYS A 57 21.91 6.33 -13.39
N LYS A 58 21.29 5.49 -14.22
CA LYS A 58 21.81 5.16 -15.56
C LYS A 58 21.85 6.38 -16.48
N MET A 59 20.78 7.18 -16.49
CA MET A 59 20.77 8.43 -17.29
C MET A 59 21.85 9.40 -16.84
N GLU A 60 22.05 9.58 -15.52
CA GLU A 60 23.11 10.44 -14.99
C GLU A 60 24.49 9.98 -15.45
N ASP A 61 24.76 8.68 -15.38
CA ASP A 61 25.99 8.06 -15.86
C ASP A 61 26.21 8.28 -17.36
N ASP A 62 25.16 8.11 -18.16
CA ASP A 62 25.20 8.28 -19.62
C ASP A 62 25.44 9.75 -20.00
N ILE A 63 24.80 10.70 -19.31
CA ILE A 63 25.03 12.14 -19.49
C ILE A 63 26.47 12.51 -19.12
N ALA A 64 26.98 11.97 -18.00
CA ALA A 64 28.34 12.23 -17.56
C ALA A 64 29.36 11.75 -18.60
N LYS A 65 29.17 10.54 -19.13
CA LYS A 65 30.07 9.90 -20.11
C LYS A 65 29.90 10.43 -21.54
N SER A 66 28.78 11.07 -21.87
CA SER A 66 28.51 11.57 -23.21
C SER A 66 29.54 12.61 -23.65
N LYS A 67 30.11 12.41 -24.84
CA LYS A 67 31.04 13.35 -25.47
C LYS A 67 30.34 14.38 -26.36
N ASP A 68 29.10 14.09 -26.75
CA ASP A 68 28.31 14.87 -27.71
C ASP A 68 27.47 15.97 -27.03
N LEU A 69 27.34 15.93 -25.70
CA LEU A 69 26.63 16.93 -24.94
C LEU A 69 27.55 18.09 -24.52
N ALA A 70 27.16 19.31 -24.91
CA ALA A 70 27.79 20.53 -24.42
C ALA A 70 27.68 20.65 -22.89
N PRO A 71 28.65 21.29 -22.21
CA PRO A 71 28.64 21.44 -20.74
C PRO A 71 27.37 22.10 -20.18
N GLU A 72 26.82 23.08 -20.89
CA GLU A 72 25.56 23.75 -20.50
C GLU A 72 24.36 22.81 -20.58
N SER A 73 24.27 22.01 -21.65
CA SER A 73 23.23 20.99 -21.81
C SER A 73 23.30 19.94 -20.71
N LYS A 74 24.51 19.49 -20.35
CA LYS A 74 24.70 18.55 -19.21
C LYS A 74 24.18 19.15 -17.91
N ARG A 75 24.53 20.40 -17.60
CA ARG A 75 24.03 21.10 -16.39
C ARG A 75 22.51 21.18 -16.37
N ARG A 76 21.89 21.55 -17.49
CA ARG A 76 20.43 21.62 -17.59
C ARG A 76 19.78 20.25 -17.36
N LEU A 77 20.30 19.20 -17.98
CA LEU A 77 19.77 17.85 -17.81
C LEU A 77 19.91 17.36 -16.35
N HIS A 78 21.01 17.69 -15.67
CA HIS A 78 21.15 17.37 -14.25
C HIS A 78 20.12 18.10 -13.37
N LEU A 79 19.79 19.37 -13.66
CA LEU A 79 18.72 20.09 -12.95
C LEU A 79 17.35 19.43 -13.18
N GLU A 80 17.05 19.03 -14.41
CA GLU A 80 15.81 18.31 -14.73
C GLU A 80 15.75 16.95 -14.00
N ILE A 81 16.88 16.25 -13.88
CA ILE A 81 16.99 15.00 -13.10
C ILE A 81 16.75 15.25 -11.60
N ASP A 82 17.29 16.33 -11.04
CA ASP A 82 17.10 16.66 -9.62
C ASP A 82 15.63 16.99 -9.31
N ILE A 83 14.95 17.67 -10.22
CA ILE A 83 13.49 17.90 -10.15
C ILE A 83 12.76 16.56 -10.18
N LEU A 84 13.06 15.70 -11.15
CA LEU A 84 12.42 14.39 -11.28
C LEU A 84 12.64 13.50 -10.05
N LYS A 85 13.84 13.50 -9.47
CA LYS A 85 14.14 12.80 -8.20
C LYS A 85 13.26 13.30 -7.06
N SER A 86 13.03 14.61 -7.00
CA SER A 86 12.20 15.24 -5.96
C SER A 86 10.73 14.88 -6.13
N GLU A 87 10.20 14.97 -7.35
CA GLU A 87 8.82 14.56 -7.69
C GLU A 87 8.57 13.09 -7.37
N ILE A 88 9.52 12.20 -7.73
CA ILE A 88 9.49 10.79 -7.37
C ILE A 88 9.37 10.62 -5.86
N ARG A 89 10.24 11.25 -5.07
CA ARG A 89 10.21 11.13 -3.61
C ARG A 89 8.89 11.61 -3.02
N GLU A 90 8.34 12.70 -3.51
CA GLU A 90 7.05 13.24 -3.07
C GLU A 90 5.91 12.26 -3.39
N GLN A 91 5.79 11.82 -4.65
CA GLN A 91 4.73 10.89 -5.05
C GLN A 91 4.81 9.56 -4.29
N TYR A 92 6.01 9.03 -4.05
CA TYR A 92 6.17 7.80 -3.27
C TYR A 92 5.80 8.00 -1.80
N SER A 93 6.16 9.14 -1.20
CA SER A 93 5.80 9.46 0.18
C SER A 93 4.28 9.57 0.34
N ASP A 94 3.61 10.23 -0.60
CA ASP A 94 2.15 10.34 -0.64
C ASP A 94 1.47 8.98 -0.80
N LEU A 95 2.00 8.12 -1.66
CA LEU A 95 1.48 6.76 -1.84
C LEU A 95 1.65 5.93 -0.57
N GLU A 96 2.81 5.99 0.09
CA GLU A 96 3.04 5.30 1.36
C GLU A 96 2.10 5.80 2.46
N ALA A 97 1.87 7.10 2.56
CA ALA A 97 0.94 7.71 3.51
C ALA A 97 -0.51 7.25 3.27
N ARG A 98 -0.99 7.31 2.02
CA ARG A 98 -2.34 6.82 1.66
C ARG A 98 -2.52 5.34 1.96
N ILE A 99 -1.52 4.50 1.68
CA ILE A 99 -1.58 3.07 2.01
C ILE A 99 -1.57 2.85 3.53
N ALA A 100 -0.91 3.72 4.30
CA ALA A 100 -0.92 3.66 5.75
C ALA A 100 -2.30 3.99 6.34
N GLU A 101 -2.96 5.03 5.83
CA GLU A 101 -4.27 5.54 6.29
C GLU A 101 -5.44 4.58 6.09
N VAL A 102 -5.44 3.78 5.01
CA VAL A 102 -6.56 2.90 4.61
C VAL A 102 -6.99 1.86 5.67
N VAL A 103 -6.25 1.69 6.76
CA VAL A 103 -6.52 0.66 7.81
C VAL A 103 -6.87 1.25 9.18
N ILE A 104 -6.76 2.57 9.38
CA ILE A 104 -7.20 3.18 10.64
C ILE A 104 -8.67 3.59 10.46
N PRO A 105 -9.64 2.93 11.11
CA PRO A 105 -11.00 3.47 11.15
C PRO A 105 -10.94 4.83 11.85
N ALA A 106 -11.50 5.86 11.20
CA ALA A 106 -11.70 7.19 11.77
C ALA A 106 -12.58 7.15 13.03
#